data_AF-A0A7X7NM34-F1
#
_entry.id   AF-A0A7X7NM34-F1
#
_cell.length_a   1.000
_cell.length_b   1.000
_cell.length_c   1.000
_cell.angle_alpha   90.00
_cell.angle_beta   90.00
_cell.angle_gamma   90.00
#
_symmetry.space_group_name_H-M   'P 1'
#
loop_
_entity.id
_entity.type
_entity.pdbx_description
1 polymer ?
#
loop_
_entity_poly.entity_id
_entity_poly.type
_entity_poly.pdbx_seq_one_letter_code
_entity_poly.pdbx_strand_id
1 'polypeptide(L)'
;MTSDPRAALSTFVAALETHLELSAVRRGENDPAVVTAYNKVADAFVAYDDALLDAYGEVTPLDVYSDEEDEDVDEASIIEEGDYEDFDEGDDDDQDGDDDLDDDIAEEGRGGRGYLGLDDEEYDLDDGDDDDGDDDGDDDGGDDGDEDRDERDGA
;
A
#
# COMPACT_ATOMS: atom_id res chain seq x y z
N MET A 1 6.42 -12.29 17.00
CA MET A 1 7.54 -11.84 16.15
C MET A 1 7.11 -10.49 15.65
N THR A 2 7.90 -9.42 15.84
CA THR A 2 7.54 -8.13 15.25
C THR A 2 7.76 -8.26 13.73
N SER A 3 6.69 -8.15 12.96
CA SER A 3 6.73 -8.21 11.51
C SER A 3 7.17 -6.84 11.00
N ASP A 4 8.16 -6.79 10.11
CA ASP A 4 8.59 -5.51 9.51
C ASP A 4 7.50 -5.03 8.53
N PRO A 5 6.87 -3.87 8.78
CA PRO A 5 5.80 -3.37 7.92
C PRO A 5 6.28 -3.11 6.49
N ARG A 6 7.57 -2.80 6.26
CA ARG A 6 8.10 -2.63 4.90
C ARG A 6 8.16 -3.95 4.14
N ALA A 7 8.56 -5.03 4.81
CA ALA A 7 8.61 -6.36 4.21
C ALA A 7 7.19 -6.89 3.93
N ALA A 8 6.25 -6.68 4.86
CA ALA A 8 4.85 -7.02 4.66
C ALA A 8 4.24 -6.23 3.48
N LEU A 9 4.50 -4.91 3.40
CA LEU A 9 4.05 -4.08 2.29
C LEU A 9 4.58 -4.55 0.94
N SER A 10 5.87 -4.90 0.86
CA SER A 10 6.46 -5.45 -0.37
C SER A 10 5.78 -6.75 -0.80
N THR A 11 5.37 -7.58 0.15
CA THR A 11 4.66 -8.83 -0.10
C THR A 11 3.24 -8.55 -0.59
N PHE A 12 2.55 -7.59 0.03
CA PHE A 12 1.21 -7.16 -0.38
C PHE A 12 1.19 -6.60 -1.80
N VAL A 13 2.16 -5.74 -2.16
CA VAL A 13 2.29 -5.20 -3.53
C VAL A 13 2.52 -6.32 -4.54
N ALA A 14 3.42 -7.27 -4.25
CA ALA A 14 3.67 -8.40 -5.15
C ALA A 14 2.42 -9.29 -5.34
N ALA A 15 1.61 -9.47 -4.28
CA ALA A 15 0.34 -10.19 -4.36
C ALA A 15 -0.67 -9.46 -5.26
N LEU A 16 -0.77 -8.13 -5.15
CA LEU A 16 -1.62 -7.30 -6.00
C LEU A 16 -1.21 -7.39 -7.48
N GLU A 17 0.08 -7.31 -7.77
CA GLU A 17 0.61 -7.45 -9.13
C GLU A 17 0.27 -8.83 -9.73
N THR A 18 0.47 -9.90 -8.95
CA THR A 18 0.11 -11.26 -9.37
C THR A 18 -1.39 -11.40 -9.62
N HIS A 19 -2.23 -10.83 -8.74
CA HIS A 19 -3.68 -10.83 -8.92
C HIS A 19 -4.10 -10.08 -10.19
N LEU A 20 -3.45 -8.94 -10.50
CA LEU A 20 -3.69 -8.18 -11.73
C LEU A 20 -3.28 -8.98 -12.98
N GLU A 21 -2.11 -9.61 -12.97
CA GLU A 21 -1.62 -10.45 -14.08
C GLU A 21 -2.60 -11.59 -14.38
N LEU A 22 -3.00 -12.32 -13.34
CA LEU A 22 -3.96 -13.43 -13.47
C LEU A 22 -5.33 -12.95 -13.91
N SER A 23 -5.77 -11.78 -13.43
CA SER A 23 -7.01 -11.15 -13.87
C SER A 23 -6.97 -10.77 -15.35
N ALA A 24 -5.81 -10.34 -15.86
CA ALA A 24 -5.63 -9.98 -17.26
C ALA A 24 -5.63 -11.19 -18.20
N VAL A 25 -5.12 -12.34 -17.76
CA VAL A 25 -5.08 -13.59 -18.56
C VAL A 25 -6.24 -14.56 -18.28
N ARG A 26 -7.21 -14.15 -17.45
CA ARG A 26 -8.28 -15.02 -16.94
C ARG A 26 -9.02 -15.76 -18.06
N ARG A 27 -9.21 -17.06 -17.89
CA ARG A 27 -9.94 -17.92 -18.83
C ARG A 27 -11.36 -18.18 -18.32
N GLY A 28 -12.24 -17.21 -18.54
CA GLY A 28 -13.65 -17.29 -18.15
C GLY A 28 -14.02 -16.36 -16.99
N GLU A 29 -15.26 -16.45 -16.53
CA GLU A 29 -15.83 -15.53 -15.54
C GLU A 29 -15.40 -15.87 -14.10
N ASN A 30 -15.08 -17.14 -13.83
CA ASN A 30 -14.58 -17.62 -12.53
C ASN A 30 -13.29 -18.45 -12.75
N ASP A 31 -12.18 -17.77 -13.04
CA ASP A 31 -10.89 -18.44 -13.14
C ASP A 31 -10.38 -18.79 -11.72
N PRO A 32 -10.15 -20.07 -11.39
CA PRO A 32 -9.70 -20.47 -10.06
C PRO A 32 -8.32 -19.88 -9.69
N ALA A 33 -7.49 -19.53 -10.68
CA ALA A 33 -6.23 -18.86 -10.43
C ALA A 33 -6.44 -17.45 -9.87
N VAL A 34 -7.43 -16.72 -10.40
CA VAL A 34 -7.78 -15.37 -9.94
C VAL A 34 -8.34 -15.41 -8.52
N VAL A 35 -9.23 -16.36 -8.22
CA VAL A 35 -9.78 -16.55 -6.86
C VAL A 35 -8.67 -16.86 -5.85
N THR A 36 -7.73 -17.75 -6.22
CA THR A 36 -6.58 -18.05 -5.37
C THR A 36 -5.71 -16.81 -5.14
N ALA A 37 -5.51 -15.98 -6.17
CA ALA A 37 -4.75 -14.76 -6.05
C ALA A 37 -5.46 -13.69 -5.22
N TYR A 38 -6.79 -13.61 -5.31
CA TYR A 38 -7.62 -12.76 -4.45
C TYR A 38 -7.43 -13.11 -2.97
N ASN A 39 -7.54 -14.39 -2.61
CA ASN A 39 -7.31 -14.83 -1.22
C ASN A 39 -5.88 -14.51 -0.74
N LYS A 40 -4.88 -14.66 -1.61
CA LYS A 40 -3.49 -14.27 -1.27
C LYS A 40 -3.33 -12.77 -1.02
N VAL A 41 -4.07 -11.93 -1.73
CA VAL A 41 -4.07 -10.48 -1.51
C VAL A 41 -4.68 -10.16 -0.14
N ALA A 42 -5.81 -10.81 0.20
CA ALA A 42 -6.45 -10.70 1.51
C ALA A 42 -5.48 -11.08 2.65
N ASP A 43 -4.87 -12.26 2.59
CA ASP A 43 -3.90 -12.73 3.60
C ASP A 43 -2.72 -11.76 3.75
N ALA A 44 -2.17 -11.28 2.63
CA ALA A 44 -1.03 -10.37 2.64
C ALA A 44 -1.39 -8.99 3.19
N PHE A 45 -2.63 -8.54 3.00
CA PHE A 45 -3.13 -7.30 3.57
C PHE A 45 -3.26 -7.39 5.08
N VAL A 46 -3.89 -8.45 5.62
CA VAL A 46 -4.02 -8.65 7.08
C VAL A 46 -2.64 -8.66 7.74
N ALA A 47 -1.67 -9.37 7.16
CA ALA A 47 -0.30 -9.40 7.67
C ALA A 47 0.39 -8.02 7.62
N TYR A 48 0.05 -7.16 6.67
CA TYR A 48 0.56 -5.79 6.62
C TYR A 48 -0.11 -4.88 7.65
N ASP A 49 -1.43 -4.98 7.81
CA ASP A 49 -2.18 -4.21 8.80
C ASP A 49 -1.75 -4.55 10.23
N ASP A 50 -1.60 -5.84 10.55
CA ASP A 50 -1.03 -6.31 11.81
C ASP A 50 0.38 -5.76 12.06
N ALA A 51 1.24 -5.78 11.03
CA ALA A 51 2.59 -5.24 11.14
C ALA A 51 2.61 -3.71 11.35
N LEU A 52 1.64 -2.99 10.77
CA LEU A 52 1.46 -1.55 10.94
C LEU A 52 1.00 -1.22 12.36
N LEU A 53 0.04 -1.99 12.87
CA LEU A 53 -0.46 -1.87 14.23
C LEU A 53 0.65 -2.16 15.25
N ASP A 54 1.43 -3.22 15.05
CA ASP A 54 2.56 -3.58 15.91
C ASP A 54 3.66 -2.51 15.92
N ALA A 55 3.97 -1.93 14.75
CA ALA A 55 5.09 -1.00 14.60
C ALA A 55 4.75 0.44 14.98
N TYR A 56 3.53 0.89 14.68
CA TYR A 56 3.13 2.29 14.78
C TYR A 56 1.86 2.52 15.60
N GLY A 57 1.12 1.47 15.95
CA GLY A 57 -0.18 1.61 16.64
C GLY A 57 -1.30 2.11 15.73
N GLU A 58 -1.14 1.99 14.42
CA GLU A 58 -2.07 2.50 13.41
C GLU A 58 -2.63 1.35 12.57
N VAL A 59 -3.88 1.50 12.12
CA VAL A 59 -4.55 0.56 11.20
C VAL A 59 -5.00 1.28 9.94
N THR A 60 -5.12 0.53 8.86
CA THR A 60 -5.59 1.06 7.59
C THR A 60 -7.12 1.17 7.57
N PRO A 61 -7.70 2.11 6.79
CA PRO A 61 -9.15 2.24 6.66
C PRO A 61 -9.77 1.20 5.70
N LEU A 62 -9.02 0.16 5.33
CA LEU A 62 -9.43 -0.89 4.42
C LEU A 62 -9.82 -2.13 5.22
N ASP A 63 -10.76 -2.92 4.70
CA ASP A 63 -11.21 -4.15 5.34
C ASP A 63 -11.33 -5.26 4.30
N VAL A 64 -11.14 -6.50 4.72
CA VAL A 64 -11.21 -7.69 3.87
C VAL A 64 -12.55 -8.38 4.08
N TYR A 65 -13.37 -8.40 3.04
CA TYR A 65 -14.58 -9.21 3.03
C TYR A 65 -14.23 -10.63 2.59
N SER A 66 -14.21 -11.56 3.55
CA SER A 66 -14.04 -12.99 3.31
C SER A 66 -15.39 -13.68 3.43
N ASP A 67 -15.91 -14.25 2.34
CA ASP A 67 -17.14 -15.07 2.35
C ASP A 67 -17.02 -16.36 3.20
N GLU A 68 -15.83 -16.63 3.76
CA GLU A 68 -15.50 -17.80 4.57
C GLU A 68 -15.66 -17.54 6.09
N GLU A 69 -16.01 -16.32 6.49
CA GLU A 69 -16.19 -15.90 7.90
C GLU A 69 -17.67 -15.85 8.36
N ASP A 70 -18.58 -16.50 7.63
CA ASP A 70 -20.02 -16.61 7.95
C ASP A 70 -20.36 -17.87 8.81
N GLU A 71 -19.39 -18.47 9.51
CA GLU A 71 -19.61 -19.65 10.37
C GLU A 71 -18.85 -19.58 11.70
N ASP A 72 -18.99 -18.51 12.51
CA ASP A 72 -18.90 -18.50 14.01
C ASP A 72 -18.29 -17.21 14.61
N VAL A 73 -18.82 -16.03 14.29
CA VAL A 73 -18.69 -14.86 15.17
C VAL A 73 -19.98 -14.69 15.97
N ASP A 74 -19.99 -15.25 17.18
CA ASP A 74 -20.96 -14.90 18.22
C ASP A 74 -20.80 -13.39 18.55
N GLU A 75 -21.60 -12.55 17.90
CA GLU A 75 -21.80 -11.12 18.15
C GLU A 75 -22.42 -10.89 19.55
N ALA A 76 -21.73 -11.30 20.62
CA ALA A 76 -22.27 -11.26 21.97
C ALA A 76 -21.26 -10.96 23.10
N SER A 77 -19.99 -10.63 22.81
CA SER A 77 -19.02 -10.47 23.92
C SER A 77 -18.10 -9.25 23.94
N ILE A 78 -18.30 -8.20 23.15
CA ILE A 78 -17.51 -6.96 23.33
C ILE A 78 -18.42 -5.72 23.32
N ILE A 79 -19.28 -5.63 24.34
CA ILE A 79 -19.61 -4.35 24.97
C ILE A 79 -19.24 -4.53 26.44
N GLU A 80 -17.98 -4.24 26.78
CA GLU A 80 -17.63 -3.95 28.16
C GLU A 80 -18.29 -2.60 28.46
N GLU A 81 -19.41 -2.60 29.19
CA GLU A 81 -20.00 -1.39 29.76
C GLU A 81 -19.01 -0.79 30.75
N GLY A 82 -18.10 0.03 30.21
CA GLY A 82 -17.26 0.93 30.97
C GLY A 82 -18.12 2.01 31.59
N ASP A 83 -18.49 1.75 32.84
CA ASP A 83 -18.84 2.69 33.90
C ASP A 83 -18.23 4.10 33.70
N TYR A 84 -19.03 5.01 33.13
CA TYR A 84 -18.73 6.44 33.08
C TYR A 84 -19.17 7.07 34.42
N GLU A 85 -18.23 7.11 35.36
CA GLU A 85 -18.34 7.85 36.62
C GLU A 85 -18.36 9.37 36.33
N ASP A 86 -19.56 9.95 36.46
CA ASP A 86 -19.89 11.26 37.06
C ASP A 86 -18.87 12.40 36.88
N PHE A 87 -19.05 13.23 35.85
CA PHE A 87 -18.43 14.56 35.79
C PHE A 87 -19.37 15.58 36.43
N ASP A 88 -19.14 15.84 37.72
CA ASP A 88 -19.78 16.86 38.55
C ASP A 88 -19.62 18.25 37.87
N GLU A 89 -20.71 18.77 37.29
CA GLU A 89 -20.80 20.15 36.79
C GLU A 89 -20.87 21.11 37.98
N GLY A 90 -19.70 21.42 38.53
CA GLY A 90 -19.51 22.36 39.62
C GLY A 90 -18.85 23.67 39.19
N ASP A 91 -19.68 24.70 39.05
CA ASP A 91 -19.48 26.10 39.45
C ASP A 91 -18.61 27.05 38.59
N ASP A 92 -19.17 28.26 38.47
CA ASP A 92 -18.82 29.44 37.68
C ASP A 92 -17.42 30.03 37.92
N ASP A 93 -16.87 30.70 36.90
CA ASP A 93 -16.10 31.93 37.11
C ASP A 93 -16.32 32.87 35.92
N ASP A 94 -17.05 33.95 36.20
CA ASP A 94 -17.26 35.12 35.37
C ASP A 94 -15.94 35.69 34.84
N GLN A 95 -15.82 35.83 33.52
CA GLN A 95 -14.86 36.76 32.92
C GLN A 95 -15.60 37.69 31.96
N ASP A 96 -16.13 38.75 32.56
CA ASP A 96 -16.36 40.04 31.91
C ASP A 96 -15.01 40.55 31.38
N GLY A 97 -14.77 40.35 30.09
CA GLY A 97 -13.67 40.93 29.33
C GLY A 97 -14.26 41.78 28.21
N ASP A 98 -14.69 42.99 28.54
CA ASP A 98 -14.89 44.05 27.56
C ASP A 98 -13.53 44.43 26.97
N ASP A 99 -13.20 43.90 25.79
CA ASP A 99 -12.20 44.48 24.91
C ASP A 99 -12.86 44.92 23.59
N ASP A 100 -13.25 46.19 23.60
CA ASP A 100 -13.56 47.00 22.42
C ASP A 100 -12.37 46.94 21.42
N LEU A 101 -12.39 45.95 20.52
CA LEU A 101 -11.54 45.93 19.34
C LEU A 101 -12.22 46.74 18.23
N ASP A 102 -12.11 48.06 18.34
CA ASP A 102 -12.33 49.00 17.24
C ASP A 102 -11.03 49.79 17.03
N ASP A 103 -10.20 49.35 16.08
CA ASP A 103 -9.40 50.24 15.23
C ASP A 103 -8.83 49.45 14.02
N ASP A 104 -9.31 49.85 12.83
CA ASP A 104 -8.71 49.72 11.49
C ASP A 104 -8.34 48.34 10.91
N ILE A 105 -9.36 47.64 10.38
CA ILE A 105 -9.21 46.98 9.07
C ILE A 105 -10.02 47.75 8.03
N ALA A 106 -9.48 48.90 7.64
CA ALA A 106 -9.97 49.64 6.49
C ALA A 106 -9.48 48.98 5.19
N GLU A 107 -10.45 48.49 4.42
CA GLU A 107 -10.57 48.62 2.96
C GLU A 107 -9.65 47.77 2.05
N GLU A 108 -10.30 46.75 1.46
CA GLU A 108 -10.30 46.40 0.04
C GLU A 108 -8.98 46.02 -0.64
N GLY A 109 -8.69 44.72 -0.63
CA GLY A 109 -7.64 44.10 -1.43
C GLY A 109 -7.93 42.63 -1.73
N ARG A 110 -8.96 42.40 -2.53
CA ARG A 110 -9.38 41.12 -3.14
C ARG A 110 -8.22 40.14 -3.39
N GLY A 111 -8.46 38.87 -3.06
CA GLY A 111 -7.74 37.76 -3.67
C GLY A 111 -7.46 36.64 -2.69
N GLY A 112 -8.41 35.71 -2.56
CA GLY A 112 -8.18 34.46 -1.86
C GLY A 112 -6.89 33.83 -2.34
N ARG A 113 -6.01 33.46 -1.41
CA ARG A 113 -4.94 32.52 -1.69
C ARG A 113 -5.57 31.14 -1.87
N GLY A 114 -6.23 30.99 -3.02
CA GLY A 114 -6.48 29.69 -3.61
C GLY A 114 -5.14 28.98 -3.76
N TYR A 115 -5.15 27.70 -3.41
CA TYR A 115 -4.15 26.74 -3.83
C TYR A 115 -3.74 27.05 -5.29
N LEU A 116 -2.49 27.45 -5.50
CA LEU A 116 -1.91 27.46 -6.83
C LEU A 116 -1.55 26.01 -7.09
N GLY A 117 -2.35 25.36 -7.93
CA GLY A 117 -1.97 24.10 -8.53
C GLY A 117 -0.54 24.22 -9.04
N LEU A 118 0.20 23.13 -8.88
CA LEU A 118 1.51 22.94 -9.49
C LEU A 118 1.40 23.35 -10.97
N ASP A 119 2.04 24.45 -11.36
CA ASP A 119 2.20 24.80 -12.77
C ASP A 119 3.02 23.67 -13.40
N ASP A 120 2.42 22.99 -14.37
CA ASP A 120 2.83 21.75 -15.01
C ASP A 120 3.94 21.91 -16.06
N GLU A 121 4.72 23.00 -16.03
CA GLU A 121 5.59 23.39 -17.15
C GLU A 121 7.05 23.74 -16.80
N GLU A 122 7.66 23.11 -15.79
CA GLU A 122 9.14 23.21 -15.62
C GLU A 122 9.78 21.85 -15.30
N TYR A 123 9.72 20.93 -16.28
CA TYR A 123 10.74 19.90 -16.45
C TYR A 123 11.63 20.33 -17.63
N ASP A 124 12.58 21.21 -17.37
CA ASP A 124 13.75 21.37 -18.24
C ASP A 124 14.67 20.15 -18.01
N LEU A 125 14.40 19.08 -18.76
CA LEU A 125 15.37 18.01 -18.98
C LEU A 125 16.49 18.59 -19.85
N ASP A 126 17.53 19.11 -19.19
CA ASP A 126 18.77 19.52 -19.84
C ASP A 126 19.39 18.32 -20.59
N ASP A 127 19.60 18.54 -21.88
CA ASP A 127 20.16 17.63 -22.86
C ASP A 127 21.62 17.24 -22.54
N GLY A 128 21.96 15.99 -22.87
CA GLY A 128 23.24 15.67 -23.51
C GLY A 128 24.34 15.10 -22.61
N ASP A 129 24.58 13.80 -22.76
CA ASP A 129 25.85 13.37 -23.36
C ASP A 129 25.66 11.96 -23.96
N ASP A 130 25.94 11.88 -25.26
CA ASP A 130 26.12 10.66 -26.02
C ASP A 130 27.22 9.80 -25.37
N ASP A 131 26.90 8.57 -24.96
CA ASP A 131 27.92 7.54 -24.74
C ASP A 131 27.82 6.52 -25.87
N ASP A 132 28.59 6.80 -26.92
CA ASP A 132 28.93 5.90 -28.01
C ASP A 132 29.63 4.66 -27.44
N GLY A 133 28.89 3.55 -27.36
CA GLY A 133 29.41 2.23 -27.05
C GLY A 133 29.13 1.24 -28.17
N ASP A 134 29.64 1.52 -29.38
CA ASP A 134 29.91 0.48 -30.38
C ASP A 134 30.88 -0.54 -29.77
N ASP A 135 30.39 -1.72 -29.38
CA ASP A 135 31.21 -2.92 -29.19
C ASP A 135 30.83 -3.94 -30.27
N ASP A 136 31.35 -3.69 -31.46
CA ASP A 136 31.49 -4.68 -32.52
C ASP A 136 32.56 -5.70 -32.09
N GLY A 137 32.09 -6.88 -31.67
CA GLY A 137 32.92 -8.04 -31.37
C GLY A 137 32.30 -9.31 -31.93
N ASP A 138 32.36 -9.49 -33.24
CA ASP A 138 32.41 -10.80 -33.90
C ASP A 138 33.39 -11.74 -33.15
N ASP A 139 33.02 -13.00 -32.89
CA ASP A 139 33.83 -14.14 -33.36
C ASP A 139 33.10 -15.49 -33.20
N ASP A 140 33.17 -16.21 -34.30
CA ASP A 140 32.65 -17.51 -34.66
C ASP A 140 33.19 -18.73 -33.85
N GLY A 141 32.47 -19.84 -33.97
CA GLY A 141 32.99 -21.22 -33.79
C GLY A 141 32.51 -21.88 -32.50
N GLY A 142 31.68 -22.91 -32.53
CA GLY A 142 31.89 -24.15 -33.26
C GLY A 142 32.56 -25.17 -32.32
N ASP A 143 31.76 -26.02 -31.67
CA ASP A 143 32.26 -27.30 -31.15
C ASP A 143 31.13 -28.33 -31.14
N ASP A 144 30.91 -28.86 -32.33
CA ASP A 144 30.43 -30.20 -32.63
C ASP A 144 31.38 -31.23 -31.99
N GLY A 145 31.09 -31.61 -30.74
CA GLY A 145 31.78 -32.67 -30.01
C GLY A 145 30.86 -33.87 -29.77
N ASP A 146 30.81 -34.76 -30.76
CA ASP A 146 30.38 -36.16 -30.61
C ASP A 146 31.11 -36.84 -29.43
N GLU A 147 30.37 -37.45 -28.50
CA GLU A 147 30.82 -38.70 -27.88
C GLU A 147 29.62 -39.64 -27.67
N ASP A 148 29.40 -40.48 -28.68
CA ASP A 148 28.88 -41.82 -28.50
C ASP A 148 29.55 -42.50 -27.29
N ARG A 149 28.76 -42.84 -26.27
CA ARG A 149 29.09 -43.96 -25.38
C ARG A 149 27.97 -44.98 -25.40
N ASP A 150 28.03 -45.78 -26.45
CA ASP A 150 27.76 -47.21 -26.35
C ASP A 150 28.66 -47.86 -25.28
N GLU A 151 28.20 -49.01 -24.79
CA GLU A 151 28.88 -50.00 -23.93
C GLU A 151 28.78 -49.79 -22.42
N ARG A 152 28.53 -50.79 -21.57
CA ARG A 152 28.14 -52.21 -21.60
C ARG A 152 28.12 -52.63 -20.11
N ASP A 153 27.54 -53.78 -19.83
CA ASP A 153 27.69 -54.58 -18.59
C ASP A 153 26.98 -54.01 -17.35
N GLY A 154 26.07 -54.71 -16.69
CA GLY A 154 26.09 -56.14 -16.41
C GLY A 154 26.58 -56.36 -14.98
N ALA A 155 25.68 -56.28 -14.01
CA ALA A 155 25.75 -56.96 -12.71
C ALA A 155 24.37 -56.96 -12.04
#